data_AF-A0A4Q6GIU8-F1
#
_entry.id   AF-A0A4Q6GIU8-F1
#
_cell.length_a   1.000
_cell.length_b   1.000
_cell.length_c   1.000
_cell.angle_alpha   90.00
_cell.angle_beta   90.00
_cell.angle_gamma   90.00
#
_symmetry.space_group_name_H-M   'P 1'
#
loop_
_entity.id
_entity.type
_entity.pdbx_description
1 polymer ?
#
loop_
_entity_poly.entity_id
_entity_poly.type
_entity_poly.pdbx_seq_one_letter_code
_entity_poly.pdbx_strand_id
1 'polypeptide(L)'
;MHTVDDHRENAADAPALAPAAAPAVARAPARAPALPAPVVSWLQRVEAAAHPQPKLTDEVADPKAVQYKFVYVMAPTSGGRHVAICLCKARLRPNGDVAAASPVSEVFSLLSAPPAYLEGDDVDLVRFFIAMRSGSAQGTSATEPKGKVGAILLQMLLEQGKLLWANSWSDMANGLVYPLQGGPTRLASLAWRDEGRVAKLGWSVEPAKGATHSAADQIDYMLPTDPPWYIDNLSIGPLELNRGGIDISLAELQALVAQAPALTGTDKKRVSQLLLAHGLQQLMPLPQPLTQRLRNDVKPIPHLLLESVQMADGGTPRWHDFAVLAYDYDGQRVSFDPAQRVVRQIGDVTEVIERDPKAEAAALNKLNEIGFRKPATAPFNAMAGALALDSQAHWLRFAENDLDALSDAGWHVQKSAKYRYDVVAVEDWYADIDEPVEAGNAWFELELGIIVARKRVPLLPVLVQLIRSAPGDFDPAVLAAHAEADQMLATLPDGERVALPWGRLKPILATLGELYFNDKIKARMRLSTLDAARLEDLARGLELRWTGGERLRETGRKLSQFGSVKKV
;
A
#
# COMPACT_ATOMS: atom_id res chain seq x y z
N MET A 1 80.01 10.10 -22.55
CA MET A 1 79.94 11.03 -23.71
C MET A 1 79.78 10.16 -24.93
N HIS A 2 78.74 10.22 -25.73
CA HIS A 2 77.69 11.22 -25.90
C HIS A 2 76.54 10.53 -26.68
N THR A 3 75.30 10.66 -26.19
CA THR A 3 74.12 11.28 -26.87
C THR A 3 73.32 10.32 -27.77
N VAL A 4 72.08 9.95 -27.40
CA VAL A 4 70.77 10.67 -27.61
C VAL A 4 70.35 10.53 -29.08
N ASP A 5 69.15 10.17 -29.54
CA ASP A 5 67.73 10.16 -29.09
C ASP A 5 67.04 9.01 -29.88
N ASP A 6 66.16 8.18 -29.32
CA ASP A 6 64.74 8.36 -28.95
C ASP A 6 63.74 8.22 -30.13
N HIS A 7 62.86 7.20 -30.05
CA HIS A 7 61.51 7.21 -30.65
C HIS A 7 60.59 6.08 -30.11
N ARG A 8 59.67 6.53 -29.25
CA ARG A 8 58.24 6.17 -28.99
C ARG A 8 57.58 4.90 -29.58
N GLU A 9 56.82 4.26 -28.66
CA GLU A 9 55.47 3.62 -28.75
C GLU A 9 55.29 2.44 -29.74
N ASN A 10 54.61 1.32 -29.44
CA ASN A 10 53.51 1.07 -28.50
C ASN A 10 53.31 -0.46 -28.28
N ALA A 11 52.76 -0.81 -27.12
CA ALA A 11 51.90 -1.96 -26.79
C ALA A 11 52.24 -3.40 -27.25
N ALA A 12 52.63 -4.26 -26.29
CA ALA A 12 51.90 -5.46 -25.85
C ALA A 12 52.84 -6.42 -25.07
N ASP A 13 52.61 -6.60 -23.76
CA ASP A 13 52.25 -7.90 -23.19
C ASP A 13 52.03 -7.81 -21.66
N ALA A 14 51.01 -8.49 -21.17
CA ALA A 14 50.61 -8.52 -19.77
C ALA A 14 51.41 -9.56 -18.97
N PRO A 15 51.57 -9.36 -17.64
CA PRO A 15 51.71 -10.50 -16.75
C PRO A 15 50.71 -10.51 -15.58
N ALA A 16 50.09 -11.68 -15.43
CA ALA A 16 49.66 -12.40 -14.23
C ALA A 16 49.25 -11.63 -12.96
N LEU A 17 47.96 -11.75 -12.63
CA LEU A 17 47.36 -11.41 -11.34
C LEU A 17 47.96 -12.22 -10.17
N ALA A 18 48.36 -11.51 -9.13
CA ALA A 18 48.63 -12.04 -7.79
C ALA A 18 47.32 -12.43 -7.07
N PRO A 19 47.32 -13.44 -6.18
CA PRO A 19 46.12 -13.89 -5.50
C PRO A 19 45.64 -12.89 -4.44
N ALA A 20 44.33 -12.62 -4.46
CA ALA A 20 43.64 -11.75 -3.52
C ALA A 20 43.69 -12.30 -2.08
N ALA A 21 43.93 -11.39 -1.13
CA ALA A 21 43.89 -11.65 0.30
C ALA A 21 42.51 -12.19 0.73
N ALA A 22 42.53 -13.31 1.46
CA ALA A 22 41.36 -13.94 2.05
C ALA A 22 40.72 -13.04 3.12
N PRO A 23 39.38 -13.04 3.26
CA PRO A 23 38.69 -12.30 4.30
C PRO A 23 39.04 -12.86 5.68
N ALA A 24 39.32 -11.95 6.62
CA ALA A 24 39.62 -12.28 8.01
C ALA A 24 38.43 -13.01 8.66
N VAL A 25 38.63 -14.30 8.95
CA VAL A 25 37.72 -15.11 9.76
C VAL A 25 37.67 -14.49 11.15
N ALA A 26 36.48 -14.00 11.54
CA ALA A 26 36.21 -13.55 12.90
C ALA A 26 36.53 -14.69 13.89
N ARG A 27 37.58 -14.47 14.69
CA ARG A 27 38.01 -15.39 15.74
C ARG A 27 36.87 -15.48 16.76
N ALA A 28 36.31 -16.68 16.94
CA ALA A 28 35.32 -16.95 17.99
C ALA A 28 35.87 -16.48 19.36
N PRO A 29 35.02 -15.94 20.26
CA PRO A 29 35.48 -15.55 21.59
C PRO A 29 36.09 -16.76 22.30
N ALA A 30 37.30 -16.57 22.85
CA ALA A 30 37.96 -17.59 23.63
C ALA A 30 37.04 -18.05 24.77
N ARG A 31 36.78 -19.35 24.86
CA ARG A 31 36.05 -19.96 25.99
C ARG A 31 36.71 -19.51 27.30
N ALA A 32 35.93 -18.90 28.18
CA ALA A 32 36.39 -18.57 29.53
C ALA A 32 36.92 -19.85 30.21
N PRO A 33 38.03 -19.77 30.98
CA PRO A 33 38.56 -20.93 31.69
C PRO A 33 37.48 -21.49 32.63
N ALA A 34 37.25 -22.80 32.56
CA ALA A 34 36.29 -23.48 33.43
C ALA A 34 36.70 -23.28 34.90
N LEU A 35 35.76 -22.85 35.73
CA LEU A 35 35.99 -22.68 37.17
C LEU A 35 36.38 -24.03 37.81
N PRO A 36 37.28 -24.04 38.81
CA PRO A 36 37.59 -25.25 39.56
C PRO A 36 36.33 -25.85 40.20
N ALA A 37 36.20 -27.18 40.17
CA ALA A 37 35.01 -27.89 40.67
C ALA A 37 34.54 -27.47 42.08
N PRO A 38 35.43 -27.22 43.07
CA PRO A 38 35.00 -26.76 44.40
C PRO A 38 34.30 -25.39 44.39
N VAL A 39 34.72 -24.49 43.49
CA VAL A 39 34.12 -23.15 43.33
C VAL A 39 32.75 -23.28 42.66
N VAL A 40 32.63 -24.13 41.64
CA VAL A 40 31.33 -24.44 41.00
C VAL A 40 30.37 -25.04 42.03
N SER A 41 30.81 -26.01 42.84
CA SER A 41 29.98 -26.63 43.88
C SER A 41 29.66 -25.69 45.05
N TRP A 42 30.48 -24.68 45.31
CA TRP A 42 30.16 -23.63 46.29
C TRP A 42 29.14 -22.64 45.72
N LEU A 43 29.33 -22.16 44.49
CA LEU A 43 28.37 -21.29 43.81
C LEU A 43 26.99 -21.95 43.67
N GLN A 44 26.94 -23.23 43.28
CA GLN A 44 25.69 -24.00 43.24
C GLN A 44 25.00 -24.10 44.61
N ARG A 45 25.77 -24.19 45.72
CA ARG A 45 25.21 -24.17 47.08
C ARG A 45 24.70 -22.78 47.48
N VAL A 46 25.37 -21.72 47.07
CA VAL A 46 24.92 -20.34 47.28
C VAL A 46 23.65 -20.07 46.48
N GLU A 47 23.60 -20.50 45.23
CA GLU A 47 22.44 -20.36 44.34
C GLU A 47 21.24 -21.17 44.85
N ALA A 48 21.46 -22.41 45.30
CA ALA A 48 20.43 -23.23 45.94
C ALA A 48 19.93 -22.68 47.29
N ALA A 49 20.74 -21.88 47.99
CA ALA A 49 20.32 -21.19 49.20
C ALA A 49 19.55 -19.89 48.90
N ALA A 50 19.85 -19.23 47.77
CA ALA A 50 19.18 -18.00 47.34
C ALA A 50 17.85 -18.25 46.63
N HIS A 51 17.70 -19.40 45.97
CA HIS A 51 16.50 -19.79 45.22
C HIS A 51 15.99 -21.16 45.72
N PRO A 52 14.80 -21.22 46.34
CA PRO A 52 14.26 -22.48 46.83
C PRO A 52 14.05 -23.47 45.69
N GLN A 53 14.53 -24.71 45.87
CA GLN A 53 14.31 -25.78 44.91
C GLN A 53 12.80 -26.12 44.84
N PRO A 54 12.28 -26.44 43.64
CA PRO A 54 10.88 -26.76 43.47
C PRO A 54 10.57 -28.08 44.17
N LYS A 55 9.64 -28.04 45.13
CA LYS A 55 9.03 -29.22 45.73
C LYS A 55 7.77 -29.57 44.97
N LEU A 56 7.76 -30.77 44.38
CA LEU A 56 6.63 -31.23 43.57
C LEU A 56 5.67 -32.14 44.35
N THR A 57 5.98 -32.46 45.61
CA THR A 57 5.17 -33.29 46.51
C THR A 57 5.23 -32.76 47.95
N ASP A 58 4.07 -32.65 48.59
CA ASP A 58 3.95 -32.27 50.01
C ASP A 58 4.08 -33.48 50.95
N GLU A 59 3.74 -34.69 50.49
CA GLU A 59 3.90 -35.94 51.25
C GLU A 59 5.14 -36.70 50.83
N VAL A 60 5.95 -37.09 51.82
CA VAL A 60 7.07 -38.02 51.62
C VAL A 60 6.52 -39.44 51.57
N ALA A 61 6.11 -39.89 50.38
CA ALA A 61 5.93 -41.32 50.14
C ALA A 61 7.29 -42.05 50.25
N ASP A 62 7.26 -43.34 50.63
CA ASP A 62 8.39 -44.19 51.04
C ASP A 62 9.78 -43.68 50.58
N PRO A 63 10.68 -43.27 51.50
CA PRO A 63 11.98 -42.67 51.17
C PRO A 63 12.92 -43.59 50.38
N LYS A 64 12.58 -44.88 50.22
CA LYS A 64 13.33 -45.83 49.37
C LYS A 64 12.80 -45.96 47.94
N ALA A 65 11.60 -45.45 47.63
CA ALA A 65 11.02 -45.52 46.30
C ALA A 65 11.48 -44.34 45.44
N VAL A 66 12.02 -44.63 44.24
CA VAL A 66 12.35 -43.58 43.27
C VAL A 66 11.05 -43.05 42.66
N GLN A 67 10.73 -41.79 42.96
CA GLN A 67 9.54 -41.12 42.44
C GLN A 67 9.86 -40.31 41.18
N TYR A 68 8.92 -40.31 40.25
CA TYR A 68 8.98 -39.53 39.02
C TYR A 68 7.75 -38.66 38.88
N LYS A 69 7.92 -37.46 38.32
CA LYS A 69 6.84 -36.57 37.91
C LYS A 69 7.11 -35.95 36.55
N PHE A 70 6.06 -35.56 35.84
CA PHE A 70 6.18 -34.74 34.65
C PHE A 70 6.28 -33.26 35.01
N VAL A 71 7.25 -32.59 34.40
CA VAL A 71 7.45 -31.15 34.51
C VAL A 71 7.80 -30.58 33.14
N TYR A 72 7.61 -29.28 33.01
CA TYR A 72 7.91 -28.55 31.79
C TYR A 72 8.99 -27.53 32.10
N VAL A 73 10.15 -27.70 31.47
CA VAL A 73 11.32 -26.86 31.75
C VAL A 73 11.54 -25.91 30.59
N MET A 74 11.56 -24.62 30.90
CA MET A 74 11.93 -23.53 30.00
C MET A 74 13.41 -23.20 30.16
N ALA A 75 14.11 -23.04 29.05
CA ALA A 75 15.50 -22.62 29.05
C ALA A 75 15.84 -21.75 27.83
N PRO A 76 16.81 -20.84 27.92
CA PRO A 76 17.32 -20.11 26.78
C PRO A 76 17.91 -21.06 25.72
N THR A 77 17.66 -20.76 24.45
CA THR A 77 18.30 -21.43 23.32
C THR A 77 19.75 -20.96 23.17
N SER A 78 20.59 -21.69 22.43
CA SER A 78 22.03 -21.40 22.27
C SER A 78 22.36 -19.99 21.75
N GLY A 79 21.38 -19.26 21.20
CA GLY A 79 21.53 -17.86 20.77
C GLY A 79 21.13 -16.82 21.82
N GLY A 80 20.65 -17.23 23.00
CA GLY A 80 20.29 -16.37 24.12
C GLY A 80 19.09 -15.43 23.92
N ARG A 81 18.49 -15.39 22.72
CA ARG A 81 17.37 -14.48 22.38
C ARG A 81 15.99 -15.14 22.44
N HIS A 82 15.94 -16.47 22.38
CA HIS A 82 14.71 -17.26 22.37
C HIS A 82 14.69 -18.22 23.54
N VAL A 83 13.49 -18.52 24.02
CA VAL A 83 13.24 -19.49 25.09
C VAL A 83 12.50 -20.68 24.52
N ALA A 84 12.96 -21.88 24.85
CA ALA A 84 12.27 -23.10 24.47
C ALA A 84 11.81 -23.86 25.72
N ILE A 85 10.66 -24.52 25.59
CA ILE A 85 10.06 -25.37 26.61
C ILE A 85 10.21 -26.83 26.21
N CYS A 86 10.57 -27.67 27.18
CA CYS A 86 10.74 -29.11 27.02
C CYS A 86 9.84 -29.85 28.01
N LEU A 87 9.16 -30.90 27.54
CA LEU A 87 8.51 -31.87 28.42
C LEU A 87 9.57 -32.80 29.00
N CYS A 88 9.62 -32.89 30.33
CA CYS A 88 10.66 -33.62 31.04
C CYS A 88 10.07 -34.62 32.03
N LYS A 89 10.76 -35.75 32.17
CA LYS A 89 10.61 -36.68 33.29
C LYS A 89 11.56 -36.24 34.40
N ALA A 90 11.02 -35.69 35.48
CA ALA A 90 11.77 -35.31 36.68
C ALA A 90 11.86 -36.48 37.65
N ARG A 91 13.07 -36.76 38.14
CA ARG A 91 13.32 -37.68 39.26
C ARG A 91 13.35 -36.88 40.55
N LEU A 92 12.60 -37.29 41.55
CA LEU A 92 12.52 -36.59 42.83
C LEU A 92 13.53 -37.13 43.84
N ARG A 93 13.99 -36.26 44.73
CA ARG A 93 14.69 -36.61 45.97
C ARG A 93 13.67 -36.98 47.05
N PRO A 94 14.08 -37.67 48.13
CA PRO A 94 13.17 -38.00 49.24
C PRO A 94 12.50 -36.79 49.91
N ASN A 95 13.06 -35.58 49.74
CA ASN A 95 12.51 -34.33 50.26
C ASN A 95 11.54 -33.62 49.30
N GLY A 96 11.23 -34.23 48.15
CA GLY A 96 10.31 -33.69 47.13
C GLY A 96 10.97 -32.80 46.06
N ASP A 97 12.27 -32.48 46.22
CA ASP A 97 13.00 -31.63 45.27
C ASP A 97 13.34 -32.38 43.97
N VAL A 98 13.51 -31.65 42.88
CA VAL A 98 13.98 -32.21 41.60
C VAL A 98 15.45 -32.61 41.70
N ALA A 99 15.75 -33.92 41.63
CA ALA A 99 17.11 -34.44 41.60
C ALA A 99 17.77 -34.29 40.22
N ALA A 100 17.00 -34.50 39.16
CA ALA A 100 17.41 -34.41 37.76
C ALA A 100 16.16 -34.42 36.87
N ALA A 101 16.21 -33.78 35.71
CA ALA A 101 15.14 -33.83 34.71
C ALA A 101 15.69 -34.22 33.34
N SER A 102 15.04 -35.18 32.68
CA SER A 102 15.42 -35.67 31.35
C SER A 102 14.33 -35.42 30.32
N PRO A 103 14.66 -34.94 29.10
CA PRO A 103 13.68 -34.74 28.03
C PRO A 103 12.91 -36.02 27.69
N VAL A 104 11.63 -35.89 27.37
CA VAL A 104 10.82 -36.98 26.81
C VAL A 104 11.01 -36.98 25.29
N SER A 105 11.57 -38.06 24.76
CA SER A 105 11.77 -38.24 23.31
C SER A 105 10.46 -38.58 22.59
N GLU A 106 9.72 -39.58 23.08
CA GLU A 106 8.52 -40.13 22.45
C GLU A 106 7.24 -39.61 23.11
N VAL A 107 6.88 -38.37 22.81
CA VAL A 107 5.75 -37.68 23.45
C VAL A 107 4.40 -38.27 23.03
N PHE A 108 4.28 -38.78 21.80
CA PHE A 108 3.04 -39.42 21.32
C PHE A 108 2.73 -40.73 22.06
N SER A 109 3.76 -41.48 22.47
CA SER A 109 3.59 -42.73 23.21
C SER A 109 2.93 -42.52 24.58
N LEU A 110 3.06 -41.33 25.16
CA LEU A 110 2.40 -40.99 26.43
C LEU A 110 0.86 -40.99 26.31
N LEU A 111 0.32 -40.71 25.13
CA LEU A 111 -1.13 -40.70 24.90
C LEU A 111 -1.69 -42.09 24.61
N SER A 112 -0.89 -42.96 23.97
CA SER A 112 -1.30 -44.33 23.64
C SER A 112 -1.07 -45.33 24.78
N ALA A 113 -0.01 -45.11 25.58
CA ALA A 113 0.40 -45.99 26.68
C ALA A 113 0.88 -45.13 27.88
N PRO A 114 -0.06 -44.50 28.62
CA PRO A 114 0.30 -43.58 29.70
C PRO A 114 1.01 -44.33 30.84
N PRO A 115 2.19 -43.86 31.29
CA PRO A 115 2.87 -44.47 32.41
C PRO A 115 2.15 -44.18 33.73
N ALA A 116 2.38 -44.99 34.75
CA ALA A 116 1.71 -44.88 36.07
C ALA A 116 1.97 -43.55 36.82
N TYR A 117 2.93 -42.74 36.37
CA TYR A 117 3.29 -41.43 36.92
C TYR A 117 2.74 -40.25 36.08
N LEU A 118 1.89 -40.53 35.09
CA LEU A 118 1.10 -39.51 34.38
C LEU A 118 -0.22 -39.33 35.13
N GLU A 119 -0.44 -38.16 35.74
CA GLU A 119 -1.68 -37.85 36.45
C GLU A 119 -2.80 -37.53 35.44
N GLY A 120 -4.07 -37.64 35.85
CA GLY A 120 -5.21 -37.45 34.91
C GLY A 120 -5.19 -36.10 34.19
N ASP A 121 -4.87 -35.02 34.91
CA ASP A 121 -4.81 -33.66 34.37
C ASP A 121 -3.56 -33.40 33.50
N ASP A 122 -2.56 -34.29 33.52
CA ASP A 122 -1.35 -34.17 32.68
C ASP A 122 -1.62 -34.51 31.21
N VAL A 123 -2.66 -35.31 30.93
CA VAL A 123 -2.97 -35.76 29.57
C VAL A 123 -3.28 -34.55 28.67
N ASP A 124 -4.00 -33.56 29.18
CA ASP A 124 -4.32 -32.37 28.42
C ASP A 124 -3.09 -31.47 28.22
N LEU A 125 -2.22 -31.34 29.23
CA LEU A 125 -0.94 -30.64 29.08
C LEU A 125 -0.08 -31.26 27.96
N VAL A 126 -0.01 -32.59 27.91
CA VAL A 126 0.72 -33.32 26.86
C VAL A 126 0.10 -33.07 25.49
N ARG A 127 -1.23 -33.08 25.38
CA ARG A 127 -1.94 -32.75 24.13
C ARG A 127 -1.64 -31.34 23.64
N PHE A 128 -1.69 -30.35 24.53
CA PHE A 128 -1.36 -28.96 24.21
C PHE A 128 0.11 -28.82 23.77
N PHE A 129 1.04 -29.49 24.45
CA PHE A 129 2.45 -29.49 24.08
C PHE A 129 2.70 -30.14 22.71
N ILE A 130 2.06 -31.28 22.41
CA ILE A 130 2.11 -31.91 21.08
C ILE A 130 1.52 -30.98 20.02
N ALA A 131 0.35 -30.40 20.27
CA ALA A 131 -0.31 -29.49 19.33
C ALA A 131 0.56 -28.27 19.01
N MET A 132 1.26 -27.71 20.00
CA MET A 132 2.19 -26.59 19.84
C MET A 132 3.43 -26.97 19.00
N ARG A 133 3.90 -28.22 19.10
CA ARG A 133 5.04 -28.74 18.32
C ARG A 133 4.69 -29.05 16.86
N SER A 134 3.42 -29.24 16.52
CA SER A 134 2.98 -29.56 15.15
C SER A 134 3.56 -28.57 14.14
N GLY A 135 4.34 -29.10 13.18
CA GLY A 135 5.04 -28.31 12.15
C GLY A 135 6.50 -27.94 12.46
N SER A 136 7.04 -28.25 13.64
CA SER A 136 8.48 -28.16 13.93
C SER A 136 9.23 -29.40 13.42
N ALA A 137 10.49 -29.25 13.01
CA ALA A 137 11.32 -30.39 12.60
C ALA A 137 11.37 -31.43 13.73
N GLN A 138 11.01 -32.68 13.41
CA GLN A 138 10.79 -33.78 14.36
C GLN A 138 12.03 -34.20 15.20
N GLY A 139 13.14 -33.45 15.14
CA GLY A 139 14.41 -33.78 15.79
C GLY A 139 14.66 -33.14 17.17
N THR A 140 13.90 -32.13 17.60
CA THR A 140 14.15 -31.45 18.90
C THR A 140 13.06 -31.76 19.93
N SER A 141 13.47 -32.13 21.16
CA SER A 141 12.55 -32.37 22.29
C SER A 141 12.02 -31.05 22.91
N ALA A 142 12.72 -29.93 22.66
CA ALA A 142 12.31 -28.60 23.05
C ALA A 142 11.72 -27.81 21.86
N THR A 143 10.77 -26.91 22.13
CA THR A 143 10.16 -26.00 21.16
C THR A 143 9.92 -24.63 21.78
N GLU A 144 9.90 -23.57 20.98
CA GLU A 144 9.51 -22.23 21.45
C GLU A 144 7.99 -22.19 21.71
N PRO A 145 7.53 -21.66 22.87
CA PRO A 145 6.11 -21.42 23.12
C PRO A 145 5.55 -20.40 22.12
N LYS A 146 4.50 -20.77 21.38
CA LYS A 146 3.96 -19.91 20.30
C LYS A 146 2.46 -20.01 20.11
N GLY A 147 1.88 -18.93 19.63
CA GLY A 147 0.44 -18.79 19.34
C GLY A 147 -0.47 -19.02 20.55
N LYS A 148 -1.76 -19.23 20.27
CA LYS A 148 -2.81 -19.43 21.29
C LYS A 148 -2.62 -20.71 22.09
N VAL A 149 -2.19 -21.78 21.41
CA VAL A 149 -1.92 -23.09 22.05
C VAL A 149 -0.79 -22.96 23.09
N GLY A 150 0.27 -22.21 22.77
CA GLY A 150 1.36 -21.93 23.71
C GLY A 150 0.89 -21.12 24.91
N ALA A 151 0.07 -20.08 24.72
CA ALA A 151 -0.47 -19.27 25.82
C ALA A 151 -1.32 -20.12 26.78
N ILE A 152 -2.23 -20.95 26.24
CA ILE A 152 -3.08 -21.85 27.04
C ILE A 152 -2.23 -22.85 27.82
N LEU A 153 -1.23 -23.46 27.17
CA LEU A 153 -0.32 -24.38 27.83
C LEU A 153 0.42 -23.72 29.00
N LEU A 154 1.00 -22.54 28.80
CA LEU A 154 1.73 -21.84 29.86
C LEU A 154 0.83 -21.52 31.06
N GLN A 155 -0.40 -21.10 30.81
CA GLN A 155 -1.38 -20.86 31.87
C GLN A 155 -1.69 -22.12 32.68
N MET A 156 -2.02 -23.23 32.01
CA MET A 156 -2.30 -24.49 32.70
C MET A 156 -1.09 -24.99 33.49
N LEU A 157 0.13 -24.84 32.94
CA LEU A 157 1.36 -25.26 33.61
C LEU A 157 1.68 -24.44 34.85
N LEU A 158 1.38 -23.15 34.85
CA LEU A 158 1.51 -22.28 36.02
C LEU A 158 0.49 -22.63 37.10
N GLU A 159 -0.79 -22.79 36.72
CA GLU A 159 -1.87 -23.15 37.64
C GLU A 159 -1.59 -24.49 38.36
N GLN A 160 -0.95 -25.43 37.67
CA GLN A 160 -0.57 -26.74 38.23
C GLN A 160 0.82 -26.76 38.88
N GLY A 161 1.57 -25.65 38.88
CA GLY A 161 2.93 -25.60 39.45
C GLY A 161 3.96 -26.50 38.75
N LYS A 162 3.73 -26.84 37.48
CA LYS A 162 4.58 -27.75 36.67
C LYS A 162 5.56 -27.02 35.75
N LEU A 163 5.52 -25.68 35.72
CA LEU A 163 6.39 -24.85 34.91
C LEU A 163 7.68 -24.46 35.66
N LEU A 164 8.82 -24.88 35.13
CA LEU A 164 10.14 -24.63 35.71
C LEU A 164 11.05 -23.87 34.74
N TRP A 165 12.03 -23.16 35.27
CA TRP A 165 13.10 -22.48 34.55
C TRP A 165 14.45 -23.16 34.81
N ALA A 166 15.28 -23.26 33.78
CA ALA A 166 16.69 -23.62 33.88
C ALA A 166 17.56 -22.61 33.10
N ASN A 167 18.71 -22.25 33.66
CA ASN A 167 19.65 -21.35 32.99
C ASN A 167 20.33 -22.02 31.77
N SER A 168 20.34 -23.36 31.73
CA SER A 168 20.78 -24.15 30.59
C SER A 168 20.17 -25.55 30.59
N TRP A 169 20.20 -26.24 29.45
CA TRP A 169 19.80 -27.66 29.37
C TRP A 169 20.68 -28.58 30.23
N SER A 170 21.94 -28.23 30.46
CA SER A 170 22.82 -28.93 31.41
C SER A 170 22.38 -28.75 32.86
N ASP A 171 21.94 -27.56 33.24
CA ASP A 171 21.43 -27.28 34.58
C ASP A 171 20.17 -28.09 34.88
N MET A 172 19.26 -28.15 33.89
CA MET A 172 18.10 -29.03 33.94
C MET A 172 18.48 -30.51 34.20
N ALA A 173 19.46 -31.03 33.47
CA ALA A 173 19.93 -32.41 33.64
C ALA A 173 20.50 -32.68 35.04
N ASN A 174 21.06 -31.65 35.68
CA ASN A 174 21.62 -31.70 37.04
C ASN A 174 20.61 -31.33 38.15
N GLY A 175 19.34 -31.07 37.81
CA GLY A 175 18.31 -30.69 38.79
C GLY A 175 18.40 -29.24 39.27
N LEU A 176 19.16 -28.38 38.58
CA LEU A 176 19.21 -26.94 38.83
C LEU A 176 18.07 -26.27 38.06
N VAL A 177 16.86 -26.42 38.60
CA VAL A 177 15.61 -25.89 38.05
C VAL A 177 14.88 -25.08 39.12
N TYR A 178 14.16 -24.05 38.68
CA TYR A 178 13.47 -23.10 39.57
C TYR A 178 12.00 -22.95 39.16
N PRO A 179 11.04 -22.92 40.10
CA PRO A 179 9.65 -22.76 39.75
C PRO A 179 9.37 -21.36 39.20
N LEU A 180 8.77 -21.28 38.02
CA LEU A 180 8.28 -20.02 37.48
C LEU A 180 7.00 -19.61 38.23
N GLN A 181 6.91 -18.34 38.60
CA GLN A 181 5.79 -17.77 39.33
C GLN A 181 4.88 -16.96 38.41
N GLY A 182 3.57 -17.05 38.62
CA GLY A 182 2.60 -16.23 37.90
C GLY A 182 2.80 -14.74 38.21
N GLY A 183 3.08 -13.95 37.17
CA GLY A 183 3.15 -12.50 37.22
C GLY A 183 1.83 -11.84 36.77
N PRO A 184 1.58 -10.58 37.15
CA PRO A 184 0.40 -9.85 36.68
C PRO A 184 0.49 -9.56 35.18
N THR A 185 -0.66 -9.31 34.54
CA THR A 185 -0.69 -8.74 33.19
C THR A 185 0.00 -7.38 33.18
N ARG A 186 0.89 -7.14 32.21
CA ARG A 186 1.58 -5.84 32.03
C ARG A 186 1.34 -5.30 30.63
N LEU A 187 1.27 -3.98 30.49
CA LEU A 187 1.18 -3.33 29.18
C LEU A 187 2.58 -3.19 28.56
N ALA A 188 2.73 -3.59 27.31
CA ALA A 188 3.92 -3.39 26.50
C ALA A 188 3.63 -2.37 25.39
N SER A 189 4.50 -1.38 25.25
CA SER A 189 4.43 -0.36 24.21
C SER A 189 5.78 -0.21 23.53
N LEU A 190 5.78 0.34 22.32
CA LEU A 190 7.01 0.72 21.66
C LEU A 190 7.54 2.02 22.29
N ALA A 191 8.86 2.10 22.46
CA ALA A 191 9.56 3.26 23.00
C ALA A 191 10.87 3.50 22.24
N TRP A 192 11.20 4.78 22.02
CA TRP A 192 12.53 5.17 21.58
C TRP A 192 13.46 5.29 22.79
N ARG A 193 14.60 4.61 22.75
CA ARG A 193 15.63 4.68 23.80
C ARG A 193 16.92 5.23 23.22
N ASP A 194 17.54 6.13 23.97
CA ASP A 194 18.81 6.73 23.60
C ASP A 194 19.97 5.80 23.94
N GLU A 195 20.64 5.30 22.92
CA GLU A 195 21.89 4.56 22.99
C GLU A 195 23.04 5.47 22.56
N GLY A 196 23.51 6.30 23.49
CA GLY A 196 24.55 7.29 23.22
C GLY A 196 24.01 8.45 22.36
N ARG A 197 24.47 8.55 21.10
CA ARG A 197 24.04 9.61 20.16
C ARG A 197 22.88 9.21 19.24
N VAL A 198 22.46 7.94 19.29
CA VAL A 198 21.40 7.40 18.45
C VAL A 198 20.21 6.96 19.29
N ALA A 199 19.00 7.16 18.79
CA ALA A 199 17.82 6.52 19.35
C ALA A 199 17.51 5.23 18.59
N LYS A 200 17.17 4.17 19.34
CA LYS A 200 16.65 2.91 18.77
C LYS A 200 15.25 2.64 19.29
N LEU A 201 14.42 2.08 18.42
CA LEU A 201 13.09 1.62 18.78
C LEU A 201 13.20 0.27 19.49
N GLY A 202 12.47 0.12 20.59
CA GLY A 202 12.41 -1.13 21.34
C GLY A 202 11.09 -1.25 22.09
N TRP A 203 10.94 -2.37 22.79
CA TRP A 203 9.82 -2.60 23.70
C TRP A 203 10.09 -1.95 25.06
N SER A 204 9.07 -1.31 25.60
CA SER A 204 9.00 -0.83 26.97
C SER A 204 7.77 -1.45 27.61
N VAL A 205 7.96 -2.10 28.75
CA VAL A 205 6.88 -2.75 29.50
C VAL A 205 6.59 -1.91 30.74
N GLU A 206 5.33 -1.85 31.15
CA GLU A 206 4.98 -1.22 32.43
C GLU A 206 5.72 -1.90 33.59
N PRO A 207 6.43 -1.12 34.44
CA PRO A 207 7.12 -1.68 35.58
C PRO A 207 6.19 -2.44 36.52
N ALA A 208 6.72 -3.51 37.12
CA ALA A 208 6.03 -4.18 38.22
C ALA A 208 5.73 -3.18 39.35
N LYS A 209 4.57 -3.31 40.00
CA LYS A 209 4.19 -2.42 41.11
C LYS A 209 5.27 -2.42 42.20
N GLY A 210 5.80 -1.24 42.50
CA GLY A 210 6.85 -1.05 43.51
C GLY A 210 8.28 -1.21 43.01
N ALA A 211 8.50 -1.50 41.72
CA ALA A 211 9.83 -1.49 41.12
C ALA A 211 10.34 -0.04 40.96
N THR A 212 11.49 0.27 41.57
CA THR A 212 12.09 1.61 41.61
C THR A 212 13.43 1.71 40.89
N HIS A 213 13.90 0.61 40.30
CA HIS A 213 15.17 0.57 39.58
C HIS A 213 15.02 1.04 38.12
N SER A 214 16.11 1.56 37.54
CA SER A 214 16.10 2.22 36.22
C SER A 214 15.83 1.31 35.02
N ALA A 215 15.83 -0.02 35.21
CA ALA A 215 15.55 -1.02 34.18
C ALA A 215 14.22 -1.77 34.41
N ALA A 216 13.36 -1.25 35.29
CA ALA A 216 12.10 -1.90 35.65
C ALA A 216 11.09 -1.96 34.50
N ASP A 217 11.33 -1.20 33.43
CA ASP A 217 10.56 -1.19 32.19
C ASP A 217 11.06 -2.22 31.14
N GLN A 218 11.98 -3.10 31.55
CA GLN A 218 12.53 -4.19 30.74
C GLN A 218 12.04 -5.53 31.25
N ILE A 219 12.06 -6.52 30.35
CA ILE A 219 11.76 -7.92 30.64
C ILE A 219 12.88 -8.77 30.03
N ASP A 220 13.14 -9.94 30.59
CA ASP A 220 14.18 -10.83 30.11
C ASP A 220 13.82 -11.42 28.74
N TYR A 221 12.57 -11.86 28.57
CA TYR A 221 12.08 -12.47 27.33
C TYR A 221 10.64 -12.11 27.04
N MET A 222 10.32 -11.94 25.75
CA MET A 222 8.96 -11.84 25.23
C MET A 222 8.68 -13.05 24.33
N LEU A 223 7.70 -13.87 24.72
CA LEU A 223 7.34 -15.11 24.03
C LEU A 223 6.36 -14.84 22.88
N PRO A 224 6.50 -15.53 21.73
CA PRO A 224 5.64 -15.35 20.56
C PRO A 224 4.28 -16.05 20.69
N THR A 225 3.68 -16.00 21.88
CA THR A 225 2.33 -16.51 22.18
C THR A 225 1.25 -15.49 21.79
N ASP A 226 -0.02 -15.91 21.80
CA ASP A 226 -1.17 -15.01 21.57
C ASP A 226 -2.21 -15.17 22.70
N PRO A 227 -2.32 -14.20 23.63
CA PRO A 227 -1.52 -12.97 23.73
C PRO A 227 -0.03 -13.26 24.01
N PRO A 228 0.89 -12.31 23.75
CA PRO A 228 2.31 -12.48 24.07
C PRO A 228 2.49 -12.63 25.59
N TRP A 229 3.51 -13.37 26.01
CA TRP A 229 3.84 -13.56 27.42
C TRP A 229 5.24 -13.02 27.70
N TYR A 230 5.49 -12.50 28.90
CA TYR A 230 6.83 -12.08 29.34
C TYR A 230 7.43 -13.07 30.32
N ILE A 231 8.76 -13.10 30.38
CA ILE A 231 9.52 -13.67 31.49
C ILE A 231 10.40 -12.55 32.04
N ASP A 232 10.37 -12.36 33.36
CA ASP A 232 11.10 -11.33 34.08
C ASP A 232 11.41 -11.84 35.49
N ASN A 233 12.69 -12.15 35.76
CA ASN A 233 13.19 -12.59 37.07
C ASN A 233 12.32 -13.70 37.72
N LEU A 234 12.22 -14.85 37.05
CA LEU A 234 11.39 -16.01 37.41
C LEU A 234 9.87 -15.74 37.51
N SER A 235 9.41 -14.54 37.16
CA SER A 235 7.99 -14.23 36.97
C SER A 235 7.64 -14.39 35.51
N ILE A 236 6.44 -14.91 35.23
CA ILE A 236 5.94 -15.08 33.88
C ILE A 236 4.46 -14.73 33.83
N GLY A 237 4.04 -13.98 32.81
CA GLY A 237 2.65 -13.56 32.70
C GLY A 237 2.31 -13.01 31.32
N PRO A 238 1.02 -12.73 31.07
CA PRO A 238 0.60 -12.16 29.79
C PRO A 238 1.04 -10.70 29.65
N LEU A 239 1.30 -10.30 28.39
CA LEU A 239 1.53 -8.94 27.96
C LEU A 239 0.35 -8.47 27.11
N GLU A 240 -0.19 -7.32 27.46
CA GLU A 240 -1.08 -6.57 26.58
C GLU A 240 -0.25 -5.64 25.71
N LEU A 241 -0.46 -5.68 24.39
CA LEU A 241 0.27 -4.79 23.47
C LEU A 241 -0.52 -3.51 23.25
N ASN A 242 0.12 -2.35 23.38
CA ASN A 242 -0.44 -1.12 22.86
C ASN A 242 -0.36 -1.14 21.32
N ARG A 243 -1.50 -1.28 20.66
CA ARG A 243 -1.61 -1.31 19.19
C ARG A 243 -2.17 -0.02 18.59
N GLY A 244 -2.34 1.04 19.38
CA GLY A 244 -2.86 2.32 18.89
C GLY A 244 -4.25 2.25 18.25
N GLY A 245 -5.07 1.24 18.60
CA GLY A 245 -6.40 1.01 18.02
C GLY A 245 -6.40 0.24 16.69
N ILE A 246 -5.24 -0.26 16.24
CA ILE A 246 -5.09 -1.02 14.98
C ILE A 246 -4.96 -2.51 15.31
N ASP A 247 -5.57 -3.38 14.50
CA ASP A 247 -5.36 -4.83 14.61
C ASP A 247 -4.08 -5.24 13.86
N ILE A 248 -2.94 -5.16 14.55
CA ILE A 248 -1.63 -5.56 14.04
C ILE A 248 -1.09 -6.74 14.86
N SER A 249 -0.52 -7.74 14.19
CA SER A 249 0.02 -8.92 14.88
C SER A 249 1.34 -8.62 15.60
N LEU A 250 1.68 -9.44 16.61
CA LEU A 250 2.98 -9.34 17.29
C LEU A 250 4.15 -9.47 16.30
N ALA A 251 4.04 -10.38 15.33
CA ALA A 251 5.09 -10.64 14.36
C ALA A 251 5.36 -9.41 13.47
N GLU A 252 4.32 -8.71 13.03
CA GLU A 252 4.45 -7.47 12.26
C GLU A 252 5.05 -6.35 13.10
N LEU A 253 4.62 -6.19 14.36
CA LEU A 253 5.22 -5.22 15.29
C LEU A 253 6.71 -5.51 15.54
N GLN A 254 7.07 -6.77 15.76
CA GLN A 254 8.46 -7.18 15.91
C GLN A 254 9.27 -6.90 14.64
N ALA A 255 8.69 -7.10 13.45
CA ALA A 255 9.33 -6.76 12.18
C ALA A 255 9.58 -5.25 12.05
N LEU A 256 8.61 -4.41 12.47
CA LEU A 256 8.78 -2.95 12.49
C LEU A 256 9.91 -2.52 13.42
N VAL A 257 10.02 -3.12 14.62
CA VAL A 257 11.12 -2.86 15.56
C VAL A 257 12.46 -3.29 14.98
N ALA A 258 12.53 -4.49 14.37
CA ALA A 258 13.76 -5.02 13.79
C ALA A 258 14.25 -4.21 12.58
N GLN A 259 13.32 -3.61 11.83
CA GLN A 259 13.61 -2.78 10.65
C GLN A 259 13.79 -1.29 10.99
N ALA A 260 13.57 -0.89 12.24
CA ALA A 260 13.66 0.51 12.65
C ALA A 260 15.10 1.04 12.51
N PRO A 261 15.32 2.14 11.77
CA PRO A 261 16.65 2.74 11.65
C PRO A 261 17.05 3.41 12.98
N ALA A 262 18.36 3.48 13.22
CA ALA A 262 18.91 4.27 14.31
C ALA A 262 18.80 5.77 13.97
N LEU A 263 18.17 6.57 14.84
CA LEU A 263 17.89 7.98 14.57
C LEU A 263 18.88 8.92 15.25
N THR A 264 19.35 9.94 14.52
CA THR A 264 20.16 11.05 15.07
C THR A 264 19.30 12.27 15.39
N GLY A 265 19.84 13.30 16.05
CA GLY A 265 19.07 14.46 16.53
C GLY A 265 18.18 15.14 15.46
N THR A 266 18.69 15.37 14.25
CA THR A 266 17.90 15.97 13.15
C THR A 266 16.80 15.02 12.67
N ASP A 267 17.11 13.73 12.57
CA ASP A 267 16.17 12.70 12.11
C ASP A 267 15.04 12.48 13.13
N LYS A 268 15.34 12.53 14.43
CA LYS A 268 14.33 12.41 15.50
C LYS A 268 13.21 13.43 15.35
N LYS A 269 13.56 14.70 15.13
CA LYS A 269 12.57 15.78 14.91
C LYS A 269 11.75 15.51 13.66
N ARG A 270 12.39 15.14 12.54
CA ARG A 270 11.71 14.88 11.27
C ARG A 270 10.78 13.67 11.32
N VAL A 271 11.21 12.57 11.93
CA VAL A 271 10.39 11.36 12.13
C VAL A 271 9.20 11.67 13.04
N SER A 272 9.41 12.42 14.13
CA SER A 272 8.31 12.85 15.01
C SER A 272 7.25 13.66 14.23
N GLN A 273 7.69 14.55 13.34
CA GLN A 273 6.79 15.33 12.48
C GLN A 273 5.98 14.43 11.52
N LEU A 274 6.63 13.46 10.87
CA LEU A 274 5.96 12.55 9.94
C LEU A 274 4.96 11.64 10.67
N LEU A 275 5.34 11.07 11.82
CA LEU A 275 4.43 10.27 12.64
C LEU A 275 3.19 11.07 13.06
N LEU A 276 3.37 12.33 13.45
CA LEU A 276 2.25 13.21 13.80
C LEU A 276 1.36 13.54 12.59
N ALA A 277 1.96 13.89 11.44
CA ALA A 277 1.25 14.22 10.21
C ALA A 277 0.41 13.06 9.67
N HIS A 278 0.92 11.83 9.80
CA HIS A 278 0.22 10.62 9.40
C HIS A 278 -0.69 10.04 10.52
N GLY A 279 -0.81 10.71 11.67
CA GLY A 279 -1.64 10.23 12.78
C GLY A 279 -1.14 8.95 13.46
N LEU A 280 0.10 8.54 13.21
CA LEU A 280 0.69 7.28 13.67
C LEU A 280 1.18 7.31 15.13
N GLN A 281 1.08 8.45 15.81
CA GLN A 281 1.56 8.63 17.19
C GLN A 281 0.91 7.70 18.24
N GLN A 282 -0.26 7.13 17.93
CA GLN A 282 -0.94 6.17 18.81
C GLN A 282 -0.32 4.77 18.71
N LEU A 283 0.21 4.42 17.54
CA LEU A 283 0.89 3.14 17.30
C LEU A 283 2.39 3.24 17.63
N MET A 284 3.02 4.35 17.23
CA MET A 284 4.46 4.57 17.33
C MET A 284 4.74 5.79 18.20
N PRO A 285 5.59 5.68 19.24
CA PRO A 285 5.98 6.83 20.05
C PRO A 285 6.74 7.86 19.21
N LEU A 286 6.61 9.14 19.57
CA LEU A 286 7.41 10.19 18.97
C LEU A 286 8.87 10.09 19.48
N PRO A 287 9.89 9.98 18.59
CA PRO A 287 11.30 9.95 19.01
C PRO A 287 11.75 11.19 19.79
N GLN A 288 11.10 12.33 19.57
CA GLN A 288 11.33 13.56 20.30
C GLN A 288 10.00 14.29 20.51
N PRO A 289 9.74 14.83 21.72
CA PRO A 289 8.55 15.64 21.93
C PRO A 289 8.58 16.90 21.06
N LEU A 290 7.44 17.23 20.47
CA LEU A 290 7.25 18.44 19.66
C LEU A 290 6.44 19.46 20.44
N THR A 291 6.84 20.73 20.37
CA THR A 291 6.01 21.83 20.87
C THR A 291 4.89 22.05 19.87
N GLN A 292 3.65 21.74 20.26
CA GLN A 292 2.50 21.77 19.35
C GLN A 292 1.65 23.02 19.58
N ARG A 293 1.16 23.61 18.49
CA ARG A 293 0.13 24.65 18.50
C ARG A 293 -1.03 24.21 17.63
N LEU A 294 -2.22 24.09 18.23
CA LEU A 294 -3.44 23.82 17.48
C LEU A 294 -3.95 25.09 16.80
N ARG A 295 -4.35 25.00 15.53
CA ARG A 295 -5.00 26.06 14.76
C ARG A 295 -6.32 25.57 14.20
N ASN A 296 -7.39 26.31 14.41
CA ASN A 296 -8.74 26.02 13.90
C ASN A 296 -9.32 27.19 13.08
N ASP A 297 -8.49 28.18 12.79
CA ASP A 297 -8.82 29.41 12.07
C ASP A 297 -8.59 29.31 10.55
N VAL A 298 -7.92 28.26 10.09
CA VAL A 298 -7.60 28.04 8.67
C VAL A 298 -8.74 27.29 7.98
N LYS A 299 -9.22 27.82 6.86
CA LYS A 299 -10.23 27.17 6.02
C LYS A 299 -9.59 26.39 4.86
N PRO A 300 -10.14 25.23 4.46
CA PRO A 300 -9.63 24.49 3.31
C PRO A 300 -9.91 25.22 2.01
N ILE A 301 -8.93 25.21 1.12
CA ILE A 301 -9.09 25.55 -0.30
C ILE A 301 -9.20 24.21 -1.06
N PRO A 302 -10.33 23.92 -1.72
CA PRO A 302 -10.47 22.70 -2.51
C PRO A 302 -9.47 22.69 -3.68
N HIS A 303 -8.76 21.58 -3.82
CA HIS A 303 -7.82 21.33 -4.91
C HIS A 303 -8.33 20.17 -5.75
N LEU A 304 -8.61 20.42 -7.03
CA LEU A 304 -9.16 19.44 -7.96
C LEU A 304 -8.12 19.14 -9.04
N LEU A 305 -7.52 17.96 -8.98
CA LEU A 305 -6.66 17.44 -10.04
C LEU A 305 -7.51 16.71 -11.08
N LEU A 306 -7.39 17.07 -12.35
CA LEU A 306 -8.06 16.43 -13.47
C LEU A 306 -7.06 15.58 -14.26
N GLU A 307 -7.37 14.29 -14.46
CA GLU A 307 -6.46 13.35 -15.07
C GLU A 307 -7.18 12.32 -15.97
N SER A 308 -6.43 11.82 -16.96
CA SER A 308 -6.82 10.72 -17.82
C SER A 308 -5.65 9.73 -17.93
N VAL A 309 -5.94 8.44 -17.83
CA VAL A 309 -4.93 7.37 -17.95
C VAL A 309 -5.43 6.25 -18.85
N GLN A 310 -4.55 5.70 -19.67
CA GLN A 310 -4.82 4.44 -20.37
C GLN A 310 -4.40 3.28 -19.50
N MET A 311 -5.32 2.34 -19.32
CA MET A 311 -5.06 1.07 -18.63
C MET A 311 -5.53 -0.07 -19.50
N ALA A 312 -4.83 -1.20 -19.44
CA ALA A 312 -5.28 -2.42 -20.09
C ALA A 312 -6.48 -2.97 -19.30
N ASP A 313 -7.65 -3.00 -19.94
CA ASP A 313 -8.86 -3.62 -19.43
C ASP A 313 -9.19 -4.81 -20.34
N GLY A 314 -9.05 -6.03 -19.82
CA GLY A 314 -9.25 -7.26 -20.60
C GLY A 314 -8.32 -7.40 -21.82
N GLY A 315 -7.13 -6.78 -21.79
CA GLY A 315 -6.17 -6.79 -22.90
C GLY A 315 -6.37 -5.68 -23.94
N THR A 316 -7.45 -4.89 -23.83
CA THR A 316 -7.67 -3.70 -24.66
C THR A 316 -7.34 -2.44 -23.86
N PRO A 317 -6.50 -1.52 -24.39
CA PRO A 317 -6.22 -0.26 -23.70
C PRO A 317 -7.48 0.61 -23.70
N ARG A 318 -7.99 0.92 -22.50
CA ARG A 318 -9.12 1.82 -22.30
C ARG A 318 -8.71 3.04 -21.50
N TRP A 319 -9.24 4.18 -21.93
CA TRP A 319 -9.08 5.42 -21.19
C TRP A 319 -9.99 5.43 -19.96
N HIS A 320 -9.43 5.87 -18.85
CA HIS A 320 -10.12 6.14 -17.60
C HIS A 320 -9.89 7.60 -17.26
N ASP A 321 -10.98 8.35 -17.13
CA ASP A 321 -10.96 9.77 -16.80
C ASP A 321 -11.49 9.95 -15.38
N PHE A 322 -10.74 10.67 -14.56
CA PHE A 322 -11.07 10.87 -13.17
C PHE A 322 -10.54 12.21 -12.68
N ALA A 323 -11.14 12.71 -11.60
CA ALA A 323 -10.65 13.82 -10.83
C ALA A 323 -10.24 13.33 -9.45
N VAL A 324 -9.28 13.99 -8.82
CA VAL A 324 -8.90 13.74 -7.42
C VAL A 324 -9.11 15.01 -6.64
N LEU A 325 -10.04 14.95 -5.69
CA LEU A 325 -10.30 16.01 -4.73
C LEU A 325 -9.31 15.92 -3.57
N ALA A 326 -8.62 17.01 -3.31
CA ALA A 326 -7.74 17.25 -2.16
C ALA A 326 -8.08 18.60 -1.53
N TYR A 327 -7.44 18.92 -0.41
CA TYR A 327 -7.63 20.19 0.27
C TYR A 327 -6.28 20.83 0.59
N ASP A 328 -6.19 22.14 0.45
CA ASP A 328 -5.05 22.93 0.88
C ASP A 328 -5.41 23.76 2.12
N TYR A 329 -4.62 23.62 3.17
CA TYR A 329 -4.74 24.40 4.40
C TYR A 329 -3.48 25.25 4.57
N ASP A 330 -3.57 26.53 4.18
CA ASP A 330 -2.49 27.51 4.34
C ASP A 330 -1.14 27.02 3.74
N GLY A 331 -1.22 26.51 2.50
CA GLY A 331 -0.11 25.98 1.70
C GLY A 331 0.21 24.50 1.96
N GLN A 332 -0.54 23.82 2.83
CA GLN A 332 -0.37 22.40 3.11
C GLN A 332 -1.44 21.57 2.41
N ARG A 333 -1.07 20.90 1.33
CA ARG A 333 -1.95 19.98 0.61
C ARG A 333 -2.11 18.66 1.37
N VAL A 334 -3.35 18.29 1.67
CA VAL A 334 -3.74 17.01 2.27
C VAL A 334 -4.71 16.27 1.37
N SER A 335 -4.63 14.95 1.42
CA SER A 335 -5.55 14.09 0.67
C SER A 335 -6.96 14.12 1.26
N PHE A 336 -7.89 13.51 0.54
CA PHE A 336 -9.25 13.34 0.99
C PHE A 336 -9.39 12.43 2.24
N ASP A 337 -8.37 11.62 2.58
CA ASP A 337 -8.42 10.74 3.75
C ASP A 337 -8.47 11.54 5.06
N PRO A 338 -9.54 11.47 5.87
CA PRO A 338 -9.67 12.23 7.12
C PRO A 338 -8.65 11.84 8.19
N ALA A 339 -8.00 10.67 8.09
CA ALA A 339 -6.95 10.27 9.02
C ALA A 339 -5.66 11.07 8.85
N GLN A 340 -5.42 11.62 7.66
CA GLN A 340 -4.28 12.49 7.40
C GLN A 340 -4.48 13.85 8.09
N ARG A 341 -3.55 14.21 8.97
CA ARG A 341 -3.55 15.50 9.68
C ARG A 341 -2.80 16.55 8.88
N VAL A 342 -3.20 17.81 9.05
CA VAL A 342 -2.49 18.96 8.51
C VAL A 342 -1.46 19.41 9.55
N VAL A 343 -0.18 19.20 9.26
CA VAL A 343 0.92 19.53 10.19
C VAL A 343 2.00 20.29 9.45
N ARG A 344 2.45 21.41 10.02
CA ARG A 344 3.59 22.18 9.48
C ARG A 344 4.49 22.71 10.59
N GLN A 345 5.70 23.09 10.20
CA GLN A 345 6.68 23.65 11.13
C GLN A 345 6.84 25.14 10.89
N ILE A 346 6.73 25.94 11.96
CA ILE A 346 7.09 27.36 11.96
C ILE A 346 8.11 27.59 13.06
N GLY A 347 9.38 27.75 12.68
CA GLY A 347 10.51 27.82 13.63
C GLY A 347 10.60 26.55 14.46
N ASP A 348 10.44 26.68 15.79
CA ASP A 348 10.43 25.55 16.72
C ASP A 348 9.04 25.04 17.10
N VAL A 349 7.97 25.67 16.61
CA VAL A 349 6.60 25.26 16.87
C VAL A 349 6.09 24.40 15.71
N THR A 350 5.53 23.23 16.06
CA THR A 350 4.77 22.39 15.14
C THR A 350 3.30 22.81 15.20
N GLU A 351 2.81 23.44 14.14
CA GLU A 351 1.38 23.76 14.04
C GLU A 351 0.62 22.52 13.56
N VAL A 352 -0.42 22.16 14.29
CA VAL A 352 -1.42 21.17 13.88
C VAL A 352 -2.67 21.95 13.49
N ILE A 353 -3.02 21.96 12.22
CA ILE A 353 -4.21 22.64 11.72
C ILE A 353 -5.36 21.64 11.76
N GLU A 354 -6.43 22.01 12.45
CA GLU A 354 -7.66 21.23 12.52
C GLU A 354 -8.40 21.31 11.18
N ARG A 355 -8.76 20.14 10.64
CA ARG A 355 -9.54 20.06 9.41
C ARG A 355 -10.97 20.49 9.66
N ASP A 356 -11.58 21.15 8.69
CA ASP A 356 -12.98 21.57 8.73
C ASP A 356 -13.84 20.58 7.91
N PRO A 357 -14.39 19.52 8.52
CA PRO A 357 -15.15 18.50 7.81
C PRO A 357 -16.43 19.04 7.16
N LYS A 358 -16.98 20.16 7.67
CA LYS A 358 -18.17 20.78 7.10
C LYS A 358 -17.84 21.47 5.78
N ALA A 359 -16.74 22.22 5.75
CA ALA A 359 -16.26 22.87 4.52
C ALA A 359 -15.82 21.83 3.47
N GLU A 360 -15.11 20.78 3.89
CA GLU A 360 -14.72 19.67 3.00
C GLU A 360 -15.94 18.95 2.40
N ALA A 361 -16.95 18.63 3.21
CA ALA A 361 -18.19 18.01 2.73
C ALA A 361 -18.97 18.93 1.78
N ALA A 362 -18.99 20.25 2.04
CA ALA A 362 -19.62 21.22 1.14
C ALA A 362 -18.93 21.26 -0.24
N ALA A 363 -17.59 21.21 -0.27
CA ALA A 363 -16.83 21.16 -1.51
C ALA A 363 -17.13 19.88 -2.32
N LEU A 364 -17.17 18.72 -1.66
CA LEU A 364 -17.58 17.47 -2.32
C LEU A 364 -19.01 17.54 -2.86
N ASN A 365 -19.95 18.10 -2.08
CA ASN A 365 -21.34 18.27 -2.52
C ASN A 365 -21.44 19.15 -3.77
N LYS A 366 -20.61 20.19 -3.88
CA LYS A 366 -20.56 21.03 -5.08
C LYS A 366 -20.17 20.23 -6.33
N LEU A 367 -19.18 19.34 -6.22
CA LEU A 367 -18.83 18.44 -7.34
C LEU A 367 -19.94 17.42 -7.62
N ASN A 368 -20.62 16.93 -6.58
CA ASN A 368 -21.77 16.03 -6.76
C ASN A 368 -22.93 16.72 -7.51
N GLU A 369 -23.18 18.01 -7.27
CA GLU A 369 -24.18 18.79 -8.02
C GLU A 369 -23.84 18.89 -9.52
N ILE A 370 -22.55 19.02 -9.85
CA ILE A 370 -22.04 19.01 -11.23
C ILE A 370 -22.17 17.63 -11.89
N GLY A 371 -22.22 16.57 -11.08
CA GLY A 371 -22.43 15.19 -11.53
C GLY A 371 -21.28 14.24 -11.20
N PHE A 372 -20.21 14.70 -10.55
CA PHE A 372 -19.12 13.83 -10.14
C PHE A 372 -19.61 12.80 -9.13
N ARG A 373 -19.15 11.56 -9.27
CA ARG A 373 -19.45 10.45 -8.36
C ARG A 373 -18.19 9.66 -8.07
N LYS A 374 -18.18 8.93 -6.94
CA LYS A 374 -17.09 8.00 -6.64
C LYS A 374 -17.01 6.93 -7.75
N PRO A 375 -15.84 6.65 -8.33
CA PRO A 375 -15.67 5.60 -9.32
C PRO A 375 -16.10 4.25 -8.77
N ALA A 376 -16.79 3.45 -9.58
CA ALA A 376 -17.27 2.13 -9.17
C ALA A 376 -16.18 1.04 -9.29
N THR A 377 -15.24 1.20 -10.22
CA THR A 377 -14.27 0.16 -10.61
C THR A 377 -12.90 0.37 -9.98
N ALA A 378 -12.22 -0.73 -9.66
CA ALA A 378 -10.84 -0.73 -9.23
C ALA A 378 -9.90 -0.37 -10.40
N PRO A 379 -8.73 0.26 -10.14
CA PRO A 379 -8.21 0.64 -8.81
C PRO A 379 -8.79 1.96 -8.27
N PHE A 380 -9.53 2.72 -9.07
CA PHE A 380 -9.95 4.08 -8.73
C PHE A 380 -10.95 4.15 -7.58
N ASN A 381 -11.80 3.14 -7.40
CA ASN A 381 -12.74 3.08 -6.28
C ASN A 381 -12.06 3.03 -4.89
N ALA A 382 -10.80 2.60 -4.82
CA ALA A 382 -9.99 2.54 -3.60
C ALA A 382 -9.13 3.81 -3.40
N MET A 383 -9.02 4.66 -4.41
CA MET A 383 -8.25 5.91 -4.33
C MET A 383 -9.05 6.97 -3.57
N ALA A 384 -8.47 7.51 -2.49
CA ALA A 384 -9.11 8.55 -1.68
C ALA A 384 -9.33 9.83 -2.51
N GLY A 385 -10.56 10.34 -2.49
CA GLY A 385 -10.93 11.57 -3.22
C GLY A 385 -11.12 11.40 -4.73
N ALA A 386 -10.98 10.19 -5.26
CA ALA A 386 -11.23 9.94 -6.68
C ALA A 386 -12.72 10.10 -7.00
N LEU A 387 -12.99 10.82 -8.09
CA LEU A 387 -14.29 11.16 -8.61
C LEU A 387 -14.30 10.98 -10.13
N ALA A 388 -15.43 10.62 -10.72
CA ALA A 388 -15.59 10.50 -12.16
C ALA A 388 -16.97 11.03 -12.59
N LEU A 389 -17.06 11.42 -13.86
CA LEU A 389 -18.32 11.70 -14.54
C LEU A 389 -18.73 10.50 -15.39
N ASP A 390 -20.03 10.36 -15.62
CA ASP A 390 -20.62 9.14 -16.22
C ASP A 390 -20.22 8.90 -17.68
N SER A 391 -19.90 9.96 -18.42
CA SER A 391 -19.55 9.82 -19.84
C SER A 391 -18.66 10.94 -20.35
N GLN A 392 -18.09 10.71 -21.54
CA GLN A 392 -17.29 11.70 -22.28
C GLN A 392 -18.05 13.02 -22.48
N ALA A 393 -19.36 12.96 -22.76
CA ALA A 393 -20.18 14.16 -22.94
C ALA A 393 -20.31 14.98 -21.65
N HIS A 394 -20.41 14.33 -20.48
CA HIS A 394 -20.42 15.03 -19.18
C HIS A 394 -19.09 15.71 -18.91
N TRP A 395 -17.97 15.06 -19.23
CA TRP A 395 -16.64 15.65 -19.10
C TRP A 395 -16.43 16.88 -19.99
N LEU A 396 -16.91 16.85 -21.23
CA LEU A 396 -16.86 18.01 -22.14
C LEU A 396 -17.73 19.17 -21.62
N ARG A 397 -18.96 18.88 -21.17
CA ARG A 397 -19.83 19.90 -20.55
C ARG A 397 -19.20 20.54 -19.33
N PHE A 398 -18.58 19.73 -18.47
CA PHE A 398 -17.86 20.21 -17.30
C PHE A 398 -16.70 21.14 -17.69
N ALA A 399 -15.91 20.74 -18.69
CA ALA A 399 -14.79 21.52 -19.18
C ALA A 399 -15.24 22.87 -19.79
N GLU A 400 -16.40 22.90 -20.44
CA GLU A 400 -16.96 24.10 -21.08
C GLU A 400 -17.63 25.07 -20.09
N ASN A 401 -18.36 24.56 -19.08
CA ASN A 401 -19.30 25.39 -18.32
C ASN A 401 -18.90 25.60 -16.84
N ASP A 402 -18.19 24.65 -16.22
CA ASP A 402 -18.04 24.62 -14.76
C ASP A 402 -16.63 24.99 -14.27
N LEU A 403 -15.60 24.84 -15.10
CA LEU A 403 -14.20 25.09 -14.71
C LEU A 403 -13.95 26.54 -14.25
N ASP A 404 -14.49 27.51 -14.99
CA ASP A 404 -14.35 28.92 -14.66
C ASP A 404 -15.13 29.25 -13.38
N ALA A 405 -16.35 28.72 -13.24
CA ALA A 405 -17.17 28.89 -12.04
C ALA A 405 -16.51 28.32 -10.77
N LEU A 406 -15.81 27.18 -10.87
CA LEU A 406 -15.03 26.63 -9.75
C LEU A 406 -13.85 27.53 -9.40
N SER A 407 -13.14 28.02 -10.41
CA SER A 407 -11.99 28.93 -10.21
C SER A 407 -12.42 30.24 -9.55
N ASP A 408 -13.54 30.82 -9.98
CA ASP A 408 -14.16 32.01 -9.40
C ASP A 408 -14.64 31.78 -7.96
N ALA A 409 -15.07 30.55 -7.63
CA ALA A 409 -15.41 30.13 -6.28
C ALA A 409 -14.17 29.87 -5.38
N GLY A 410 -12.96 30.15 -5.88
CA GLY A 410 -11.71 30.02 -5.14
C GLY A 410 -11.12 28.61 -5.13
N TRP A 411 -11.58 27.72 -6.01
CA TRP A 411 -10.98 26.39 -6.16
C TRP A 411 -9.65 26.49 -6.88
N HIS A 412 -8.71 25.61 -6.50
CA HIS A 412 -7.52 25.40 -7.31
C HIS A 412 -7.74 24.19 -8.22
N VAL A 413 -7.94 24.44 -9.51
CA VAL A 413 -8.08 23.37 -10.51
C VAL A 413 -6.75 23.15 -11.23
N GLN A 414 -6.26 21.91 -11.21
CA GLN A 414 -5.03 21.52 -11.88
C GLN A 414 -5.34 20.48 -12.96
N LYS A 415 -4.95 20.76 -14.21
CA LYS A 415 -5.06 19.80 -15.32
C LYS A 415 -3.73 19.06 -15.47
N SER A 416 -3.76 17.73 -15.52
CA SER A 416 -2.56 16.94 -15.81
C SER A 416 -2.24 16.98 -17.30
N ALA A 417 -0.97 16.78 -17.69
CA ALA A 417 -0.55 16.81 -19.10
C ALA A 417 -1.24 15.73 -19.97
N LYS A 418 -1.79 14.68 -19.34
CA LYS A 418 -2.50 13.60 -20.04
C LYS A 418 -4.01 13.83 -20.09
N TYR A 419 -4.53 14.80 -19.36
CA TYR A 419 -5.96 15.09 -19.29
C TYR A 419 -6.56 15.33 -20.68
N ARG A 420 -7.64 14.62 -21.00
CA ARG A 420 -8.17 14.57 -22.37
C ARG A 420 -9.15 15.65 -22.75
N TYR A 421 -9.75 16.31 -21.77
CA TYR A 421 -10.79 17.29 -22.01
C TYR A 421 -10.28 18.73 -21.91
N ASP A 422 -8.96 18.91 -21.96
CA ASP A 422 -8.36 20.21 -22.25
C ASP A 422 -8.41 20.44 -23.77
N VAL A 423 -9.58 20.88 -24.23
CA VAL A 423 -9.89 21.02 -25.65
C VAL A 423 -9.60 22.43 -26.16
N VAL A 424 -9.20 22.52 -27.41
CA VAL A 424 -9.09 23.78 -28.15
C VAL A 424 -10.45 24.12 -28.75
N ALA A 425 -10.84 25.39 -28.67
CA ALA A 425 -12.10 25.87 -29.22
C ALA A 425 -12.10 25.78 -30.76
N VAL A 426 -13.22 25.33 -31.34
CA VAL A 426 -13.47 25.39 -32.78
C VAL A 426 -14.01 26.78 -33.12
N GLU A 427 -13.23 27.55 -33.89
CA GLU A 427 -13.56 28.95 -34.21
C GLU A 427 -14.65 29.07 -35.29
N ASP A 428 -14.59 28.22 -36.32
CA ASP A 428 -15.53 28.24 -37.44
C ASP A 428 -15.54 26.88 -38.15
N TRP A 429 -16.56 26.65 -38.97
CA TRP A 429 -16.67 25.49 -39.85
C TRP A 429 -16.68 25.94 -41.30
N TYR A 430 -15.98 25.22 -42.18
CA TYR A 430 -15.88 25.57 -43.59
C TYR A 430 -16.24 24.42 -44.51
N ALA A 431 -16.67 24.80 -45.72
CA ALA A 431 -16.85 23.90 -46.85
C ALA A 431 -16.21 24.53 -48.09
N ASP A 432 -15.36 23.78 -48.78
CA ASP A 432 -14.65 24.23 -49.96
C ASP A 432 -14.95 23.28 -51.12
N ILE A 433 -15.42 23.84 -52.24
CA ILE A 433 -15.79 23.10 -53.43
C ILE A 433 -14.84 23.49 -54.56
N ASP A 434 -14.19 22.48 -55.13
CA ASP A 434 -13.36 22.61 -56.32
C ASP A 434 -14.03 21.90 -57.51
N GLU A 435 -14.09 22.59 -58.66
CA GLU A 435 -14.68 22.11 -59.92
C GLU A 435 -13.56 22.05 -60.98
N PRO A 436 -12.75 20.97 -61.03
CA PRO A 436 -11.65 20.86 -61.98
C PRO A 436 -12.14 20.94 -63.43
N VAL A 437 -11.42 21.64 -64.30
CA VAL A 437 -11.81 21.85 -65.71
C VAL A 437 -11.98 20.52 -66.46
N GLU A 438 -11.13 19.54 -66.14
CA GLU A 438 -11.16 18.16 -66.65
C GLU A 438 -12.41 17.36 -66.23
N ALA A 439 -13.13 17.82 -65.20
CA ALA A 439 -14.33 17.15 -64.73
C ALA A 439 -15.54 17.37 -65.64
N GLY A 440 -15.55 18.43 -66.47
CA GLY A 440 -16.61 18.67 -67.45
C GLY A 440 -18.04 18.64 -66.90
N ASN A 441 -18.25 19.09 -65.66
CA ASN A 441 -19.53 19.04 -64.91
C ASN A 441 -20.02 17.63 -64.51
N ALA A 442 -19.20 16.59 -64.62
CA ALA A 442 -19.56 15.25 -64.19
C ALA A 442 -19.34 15.02 -62.69
N TRP A 443 -18.35 15.70 -62.08
CA TRP A 443 -17.99 15.55 -60.67
C TRP A 443 -17.34 16.82 -60.12
N PHE A 444 -17.25 16.92 -58.80
CA PHE A 444 -16.56 17.99 -58.07
C PHE A 444 -15.85 17.43 -56.84
N GLU A 445 -14.91 18.19 -56.27
CA GLU A 445 -14.29 17.85 -54.98
C GLU A 445 -14.87 18.70 -53.85
N LEU A 446 -15.24 18.05 -52.74
CA LEU A 446 -15.68 18.70 -51.51
C LEU A 446 -14.66 18.48 -50.40
N GLU A 447 -14.26 19.58 -49.75
CA GLU A 447 -13.52 19.57 -48.50
C GLU A 447 -14.39 20.16 -47.38
N LEU A 448 -14.66 19.38 -46.34
CA LEU A 448 -15.28 19.88 -45.12
C LEU A 448 -14.22 19.94 -44.02
N GLY A 449 -14.24 21.02 -43.23
CA GLY A 449 -13.26 21.18 -42.18
C GLY A 449 -13.67 22.19 -41.12
N ILE A 450 -12.79 22.32 -40.14
CA ILE A 450 -12.93 23.23 -39.01
C ILE A 450 -11.75 24.20 -38.97
N ILE A 451 -11.94 25.36 -38.35
CA ILE A 451 -10.89 26.31 -38.06
C ILE A 451 -10.54 26.21 -36.57
N VAL A 452 -9.30 25.86 -36.28
CA VAL A 452 -8.77 25.70 -34.92
C VAL A 452 -7.46 26.46 -34.86
N ALA A 453 -7.29 27.35 -33.87
CA ALA A 453 -6.13 28.21 -33.75
C ALA A 453 -5.75 28.90 -35.08
N ARG A 454 -6.75 29.46 -35.78
CA ARG A 454 -6.64 30.09 -37.12
C ARG A 454 -6.15 29.19 -38.26
N LYS A 455 -6.05 27.87 -38.06
CA LYS A 455 -5.64 26.90 -39.09
C LYS A 455 -6.83 26.10 -39.60
N ARG A 456 -6.87 25.85 -40.91
CA ARG A 456 -7.86 24.95 -41.53
C ARG A 456 -7.46 23.51 -41.28
N VAL A 457 -8.37 22.73 -40.71
CA VAL A 457 -8.20 21.30 -40.46
C VAL A 457 -9.28 20.53 -41.22
N PRO A 458 -8.93 19.73 -42.24
CA PRO A 458 -9.87 18.86 -42.93
C PRO A 458 -10.47 17.84 -41.96
N LEU A 459 -11.80 17.79 -41.88
CA LEU A 459 -12.52 17.01 -40.88
C LEU A 459 -12.63 15.53 -41.27
N LEU A 460 -12.66 15.24 -42.57
CA LEU A 460 -12.85 13.89 -43.07
C LEU A 460 -11.80 12.88 -42.57
N PRO A 461 -10.47 13.14 -42.66
CA PRO A 461 -9.47 12.25 -42.07
C PRO A 461 -9.67 12.00 -40.58
N VAL A 462 -10.08 13.03 -39.83
CA VAL A 462 -10.34 12.95 -38.38
C VAL A 462 -11.54 12.03 -38.10
N LEU A 463 -12.66 12.21 -38.82
CA LEU A 463 -13.84 11.35 -38.67
C LEU A 463 -13.56 9.90 -39.04
N VAL A 464 -12.83 9.65 -40.12
CA VAL A 464 -12.47 8.27 -40.52
C VAL A 464 -11.59 7.61 -39.45
N GLN A 465 -10.63 8.33 -38.88
CA GLN A 465 -9.82 7.81 -37.79
C GLN A 465 -10.65 7.48 -36.55
N LEU A 466 -11.59 8.35 -36.18
CA LEU A 466 -12.51 8.13 -35.06
C LEU A 466 -13.37 6.88 -35.28
N ILE A 467 -14.00 6.75 -36.45
CA ILE A 467 -14.82 5.59 -36.81
C ILE A 467 -14.01 4.30 -36.76
N ARG A 468 -12.78 4.30 -37.28
CA ARG A 468 -11.90 3.13 -37.22
C ARG A 468 -11.48 2.76 -35.80
N SER A 469 -11.32 3.75 -34.91
CA SER A 469 -10.91 3.52 -33.53
C SER A 469 -12.03 2.94 -32.66
N ALA A 470 -13.29 3.26 -32.96
CA ALA A 470 -14.45 2.77 -32.23
C ALA A 470 -15.67 2.61 -33.17
N PRO A 471 -15.70 1.58 -34.04
CA PRO A 471 -16.76 1.46 -35.06
C PRO A 471 -18.17 1.39 -34.49
N GLY A 472 -18.35 0.73 -33.34
CA GLY A 472 -19.66 0.58 -32.69
C GLY A 472 -20.27 1.89 -32.18
N ASP A 473 -19.44 2.92 -31.91
CA ASP A 473 -19.94 4.24 -31.47
C ASP A 473 -20.63 5.01 -32.61
N PHE A 474 -20.46 4.54 -33.86
CA PHE A 474 -21.01 5.16 -35.06
C PHE A 474 -22.13 4.34 -35.71
N ASP A 475 -22.64 3.32 -35.01
CA ASP A 475 -23.83 2.60 -35.46
C ASP A 475 -25.05 3.55 -35.49
N PRO A 476 -25.98 3.42 -36.46
CA PRO A 476 -27.11 4.35 -36.60
C PRO A 476 -27.96 4.53 -35.34
N ALA A 477 -28.14 3.45 -34.56
CA ALA A 477 -28.88 3.50 -33.30
C ALA A 477 -28.14 4.31 -32.22
N VAL A 478 -26.81 4.23 -32.17
CA VAL A 478 -25.97 4.96 -31.22
C VAL A 478 -25.91 6.44 -31.61
N LEU A 479 -25.72 6.73 -32.90
CA LEU A 479 -25.78 8.10 -33.42
C LEU A 479 -27.13 8.75 -33.12
N ALA A 480 -28.24 8.03 -33.27
CA ALA A 480 -29.58 8.55 -32.96
C ALA A 480 -29.79 8.83 -31.46
N ALA A 481 -29.08 8.12 -30.58
CA ALA A 481 -29.21 8.26 -29.13
C ALA A 481 -28.51 9.52 -28.56
N HIS A 482 -27.50 10.04 -29.24
CA HIS A 482 -26.82 11.27 -28.82
C HIS A 482 -27.75 12.49 -28.92
N ALA A 483 -27.72 13.41 -27.96
CA ALA A 483 -28.44 14.68 -28.11
C ALA A 483 -27.70 15.60 -29.09
N GLU A 484 -28.41 16.53 -29.75
CA GLU A 484 -27.79 17.49 -30.68
C GLU A 484 -26.78 18.42 -29.98
N ALA A 485 -27.03 18.72 -28.70
CA ALA A 485 -26.16 19.53 -27.83
C ALA A 485 -24.98 18.75 -27.24
N ASP A 486 -24.99 17.41 -27.31
CA ASP A 486 -23.84 16.63 -26.87
C ASP A 486 -22.66 16.85 -27.83
N GLN A 487 -21.45 16.74 -27.28
CA GLN A 487 -20.22 16.86 -28.04
C GLN A 487 -19.44 15.55 -28.00
N MET A 488 -18.63 15.33 -29.03
CA MET A 488 -17.67 14.23 -29.14
C MET A 488 -16.25 14.80 -29.12
N LEU A 489 -15.37 14.15 -28.38
CA LEU A 489 -13.94 14.44 -28.34
C LEU A 489 -13.27 13.88 -29.60
N ALA A 490 -12.60 14.75 -30.35
CA ALA A 490 -11.78 14.37 -31.48
C ALA A 490 -10.32 14.74 -31.25
N THR A 491 -9.40 13.87 -31.68
CA THR A 491 -7.96 14.17 -31.69
C THR A 491 -7.55 14.53 -33.11
N LEU A 492 -6.97 15.71 -33.28
CA LEU A 492 -6.48 16.23 -34.54
C LEU A 492 -5.12 15.59 -34.91
N PRO A 493 -4.67 15.67 -36.18
CA PRO A 493 -3.42 15.05 -36.62
C PRO A 493 -2.15 15.56 -35.91
N ASP A 494 -2.18 16.78 -35.38
CA ASP A 494 -1.11 17.38 -34.58
C ASP A 494 -1.17 16.99 -33.09
N GLY A 495 -2.17 16.21 -32.68
CA GLY A 495 -2.38 15.75 -31.31
C GLY A 495 -3.25 16.69 -30.47
N GLU A 496 -3.64 17.86 -30.98
CA GLU A 496 -4.60 18.73 -30.31
C GLU A 496 -5.96 18.04 -30.21
N ARG A 497 -6.76 18.43 -29.23
CA ARG A 497 -8.09 17.85 -29.01
C ARG A 497 -9.15 18.92 -29.15
N VAL A 498 -10.25 18.58 -29.79
CA VAL A 498 -11.39 19.48 -29.99
C VAL A 498 -12.68 18.77 -29.62
N ALA A 499 -13.67 19.55 -29.24
CA ALA A 499 -15.02 19.07 -29.01
C ALA A 499 -15.89 19.38 -30.23
N LEU A 500 -16.47 18.33 -30.82
CA LEU A 500 -17.29 18.44 -32.03
C LEU A 500 -18.77 18.20 -31.67
N PRO A 501 -19.68 19.16 -31.93
CA PRO A 501 -21.08 19.00 -31.60
C PRO A 501 -21.76 17.96 -32.50
N TRP A 502 -22.48 17.04 -31.88
CA TRP A 502 -23.20 15.99 -32.59
C TRP A 502 -24.22 16.56 -33.57
N GLY A 503 -24.86 17.68 -33.26
CA GLY A 503 -25.81 18.30 -34.19
C GLY A 503 -25.19 18.83 -35.48
N ARG A 504 -23.87 19.05 -35.53
CA ARG A 504 -23.17 19.31 -36.78
C ARG A 504 -22.62 18.05 -37.43
N LEU A 505 -22.21 17.07 -36.63
CA LEU A 505 -21.63 15.82 -37.14
C LEU A 505 -22.66 14.88 -37.77
N LYS A 506 -23.84 14.70 -37.18
CA LYS A 506 -24.83 13.74 -37.70
C LYS A 506 -25.27 14.07 -39.12
N PRO A 507 -25.58 15.33 -39.51
CA PRO A 507 -25.92 15.65 -40.89
C PRO A 507 -24.77 15.36 -41.86
N ILE A 508 -23.52 15.62 -41.45
CA ILE A 508 -22.31 15.32 -42.25
C ILE A 508 -22.19 13.80 -42.45
N LEU A 509 -22.28 13.03 -41.37
CA LEU A 509 -22.18 11.57 -41.41
C LEU A 509 -23.33 10.93 -42.20
N ALA A 510 -24.55 11.46 -42.11
CA ALA A 510 -25.70 10.98 -42.87
C ALA A 510 -25.57 11.29 -44.37
N THR A 511 -25.03 12.47 -44.71
CA THR A 511 -24.88 12.90 -46.11
C THR A 511 -23.74 12.18 -46.81
N LEU A 512 -22.65 11.92 -46.09
CA LEU A 512 -21.40 11.41 -46.64
C LEU A 512 -21.11 9.95 -46.25
N GLY A 513 -22.02 9.32 -45.47
CA GLY A 513 -21.94 7.97 -44.89
C GLY A 513 -21.51 6.87 -45.85
N GLU A 514 -22.09 6.88 -47.05
CA GLU A 514 -21.87 5.85 -48.07
C GLU A 514 -20.49 5.98 -48.75
N LEU A 515 -19.84 7.14 -48.63
CA LEU A 515 -18.62 7.49 -49.37
C LEU A 515 -17.33 7.22 -48.58
N TYR A 516 -17.44 6.95 -47.27
CA TYR A 516 -16.32 6.70 -46.37
C TYR A 516 -15.66 5.32 -46.54
N PHE A 517 -16.31 4.38 -47.25
CA PHE A 517 -15.84 3.01 -47.43
C PHE A 517 -14.78 2.82 -48.52
N ASN A 518 -14.32 3.91 -49.17
CA ASN A 518 -13.30 3.83 -50.21
C ASN A 518 -11.88 3.91 -49.61
N ASP A 519 -11.00 2.98 -49.99
CA ASP A 519 -9.74 2.65 -49.29
C ASP A 519 -8.67 3.76 -49.15
N LYS A 520 -8.87 4.96 -49.72
CA LYS A 520 -7.90 6.06 -49.67
C LYS A 520 -8.45 7.26 -48.90
N ILE A 521 -7.96 7.46 -47.67
CA ILE A 521 -8.23 8.67 -46.87
C ILE A 521 -7.60 9.88 -47.58
N LYS A 522 -8.43 10.78 -48.08
CA LYS A 522 -8.01 12.07 -48.64
C LYS A 522 -8.64 13.21 -47.84
N ALA A 523 -8.10 14.42 -47.96
CA ALA A 523 -8.74 15.61 -47.39
C ALA A 523 -10.01 16.01 -48.16
N ARG A 524 -10.01 15.78 -49.48
CA ARG A 524 -11.11 16.10 -50.40
C ARG A 524 -11.80 14.84 -50.90
N MET A 525 -13.12 14.92 -51.07
CA MET A 525 -13.92 13.83 -51.64
C MET A 525 -14.46 14.19 -53.00
N ARG A 526 -14.37 13.26 -53.94
CA ARG A 526 -14.98 13.39 -55.26
C ARG A 526 -16.45 12.97 -55.20
N LEU A 527 -17.35 13.89 -55.54
CA LEU A 527 -18.80 13.71 -55.56
C LEU A 527 -19.34 13.85 -56.99
N SER A 528 -20.42 13.14 -57.30
CA SER A 528 -21.13 13.30 -58.57
C SER A 528 -21.95 14.58 -58.53
N THR A 529 -22.14 15.24 -59.67
CA THR A 529 -23.06 16.38 -59.76
C THR A 529 -24.52 16.02 -59.48
N LEU A 530 -24.87 14.74 -59.52
CA LEU A 530 -26.17 14.23 -59.08
C LEU A 530 -26.38 14.36 -57.55
N ASP A 531 -25.30 14.43 -56.78
CA ASP A 531 -25.34 14.59 -55.31
C ASP A 531 -25.52 16.05 -54.88
N ALA A 532 -25.61 17.00 -55.83
CA ALA A 532 -25.75 18.42 -55.55
C ALA A 532 -26.98 18.76 -54.70
N ALA A 533 -28.07 17.99 -54.82
CA ALA A 533 -29.27 18.17 -53.98
C ALA A 533 -28.98 17.84 -52.49
N ARG A 534 -28.28 16.74 -52.22
CA ARG A 534 -27.87 16.34 -50.86
C ARG A 534 -26.93 17.39 -50.23
N LEU A 535 -26.06 17.98 -51.05
CA LEU A 535 -25.15 19.04 -50.61
C LEU A 535 -25.90 20.33 -50.22
N GLU A 536 -26.94 20.72 -50.97
CA GLU A 536 -27.74 21.90 -50.62
C GLU A 536 -28.59 21.66 -49.35
N ASP A 537 -29.04 20.43 -49.11
CA ASP A 537 -29.72 20.08 -47.85
C ASP A 537 -28.74 20.18 -46.66
N LEU A 538 -27.50 19.71 -46.83
CA LEU A 538 -26.43 19.90 -45.84
C LEU A 538 -26.13 21.39 -45.61
N ALA A 539 -26.09 22.20 -46.67
CA ALA A 539 -25.84 23.63 -46.60
C ALA A 539 -26.96 24.43 -45.92
N ARG A 540 -28.20 23.93 -45.96
CA ARG A 540 -29.36 24.52 -45.27
C ARG A 540 -29.39 24.15 -43.79
N GLY A 541 -28.92 22.96 -43.45
CA GLY A 541 -28.91 22.44 -42.08
C GLY A 541 -27.71 22.87 -41.24
N LEU A 542 -26.62 23.37 -41.86
CA LEU A 542 -25.38 23.71 -41.17
C LEU A 542 -24.90 25.12 -41.52
N GLU A 543 -24.52 25.87 -40.49
CA GLU A 543 -23.78 27.12 -40.64
C GLU A 543 -22.32 26.82 -40.98
N LEU A 544 -22.02 26.81 -42.29
CA LEU A 544 -20.68 26.63 -42.84
C LEU A 544 -20.27 27.87 -43.64
N ARG A 545 -19.00 28.25 -43.55
CA ARG A 545 -18.40 29.19 -44.49
C ARG A 545 -18.07 28.47 -45.80
N TRP A 546 -18.82 28.78 -46.85
CA TRP A 546 -18.64 28.17 -48.17
C TRP A 546 -17.65 28.95 -49.02
N THR A 547 -16.75 28.23 -49.71
CA THR A 547 -15.89 28.76 -50.77
C THR A 547 -16.07 27.91 -52.04
N GLY A 548 -16.42 28.55 -53.15
CA GLY A 548 -16.66 27.88 -54.44
C GLY A 548 -18.00 27.13 -54.53
N GLY A 549 -18.26 26.55 -55.71
CA GLY A 549 -19.42 25.70 -55.97
C GLY A 549 -20.78 26.41 -55.97
N GLU A 550 -20.83 27.72 -56.18
CA GLU A 550 -22.07 28.51 -56.19
C GLU A 550 -23.08 27.96 -57.22
N ARG A 551 -22.60 27.59 -58.41
CA ARG A 551 -23.42 27.02 -59.49
C ARG A 551 -23.94 25.62 -59.15
N LEU A 552 -23.12 24.80 -58.49
CA LEU A 552 -23.53 23.47 -58.02
C LEU A 552 -24.62 23.57 -56.96
N ARG A 553 -24.49 24.49 -56.01
CA ARG A 553 -25.51 24.75 -54.99
C ARG A 553 -26.81 25.30 -55.58
N GLU A 554 -26.73 26.19 -56.58
CA GLU A 554 -27.91 26.67 -57.30
C GLU A 554 -28.63 25.51 -58.03
N THR A 555 -27.85 24.61 -58.64
CA THR A 555 -28.37 23.41 -59.30
C THR A 555 -29.01 22.44 -58.30
N GLY A 556 -28.36 22.20 -57.16
CA GLY A 556 -28.89 21.42 -56.04
C GLY A 556 -30.21 21.96 -55.53
N ARG A 557 -30.33 23.29 -55.38
CA ARG A 557 -31.58 23.96 -55.00
C ARG A 557 -32.69 23.69 -56.00
N LYS A 558 -32.42 23.84 -57.31
CA LYS A 558 -33.39 23.52 -58.36
C LYS A 558 -33.81 22.05 -58.28
N LEU A 559 -32.86 21.13 -58.18
CA LEU A 559 -33.13 19.68 -58.09
C LEU A 559 -33.96 19.31 -56.86
N SER A 560 -33.70 19.91 -55.69
CA SER A 560 -34.49 19.68 -54.46
C SER A 560 -35.96 20.14 -54.61
N GLN A 561 -36.21 21.19 -55.41
CA GLN A 561 -37.56 21.70 -55.70
C GLN A 561 -38.29 20.83 -56.75
N PHE A 562 -37.55 20.19 -57.66
CA PHE A 562 -38.10 19.29 -58.68
C PHE A 562 -38.53 17.91 -58.15
N GLY A 563 -38.07 17.49 -56.96
CA GLY A 563 -38.43 16.20 -56.34
C GLY A 563 -39.92 16.01 -55.99
N SER A 564 -40.75 17.05 -56.16
CA SER A 564 -42.22 17.00 -56.00
C SER A 564 -42.93 16.78 -57.33
N VAL A 565 -42.62 15.71 -58.08
CA VAL A 565 -43.38 15.39 -59.30
C VAL A 565 -44.69 14.70 -58.89
N LYS A 566 -45.81 15.41 -59.01
CA LYS A 566 -47.17 14.82 -59.01
C LYS A 566 -47.20 13.77 -60.13
N LYS A 567 -47.40 12.51 -59.76
CA LYS A 567 -47.81 11.45 -60.70
C LYS A 567 -49.14 11.91 -61.34
N VAL A 568 -49.13 12.11 -62.66
CA VAL A 568 -50.36 12.22 -63.47
C VAL A 568 -50.79 10.81 -63.85
#